data_AF-A0A3B0U5H0-F1
#
_entry.id   AF-A0A3B0U5H0-F1
#
_cell.length_a   1.000
_cell.length_b   1.000
_cell.length_c   1.000
_cell.angle_alpha   90.00
_cell.angle_beta   90.00
_cell.angle_gamma   90.00
#
_symmetry.space_group_name_H-M   'P 1'
#
loop_
_entity.id
_entity.type
_entity.pdbx_description
1 polymer ?
#
loop_
_entity_poly.entity_id
_entity_poly.type
_entity_poly.pdbx_seq_one_letter_code
_entity_poly.pdbx_strand_id
1 'polypeptide(L)'
;METGDLHKKLLKKIRQSWLFYKEASRNTAVETLEYELGEMENIFGLLVLGSFIGFPTPPMQITLDLLPEMEKHFVLMLNKVEMAQSPISELLSTFDVM
;
A
#
# COMPACT_ATOMS: atom_id res chain seq x y z
N MET A 1 7.30 42.35 -34.30
CA MET A 1 7.70 40.93 -34.41
C MET A 1 7.55 40.16 -33.08
N GLU A 2 6.87 40.71 -32.05
CA GLU A 2 6.89 40.15 -30.68
C GLU A 2 5.61 39.45 -30.20
N THR A 3 4.46 39.63 -30.86
CA THR A 3 3.17 39.11 -30.33
C THR A 3 2.93 37.63 -30.63
N GLY A 4 3.41 37.09 -31.76
CA GLY A 4 3.15 35.69 -32.16
C GLY A 4 3.88 34.63 -31.32
N ASP A 5 5.05 34.97 -30.75
CA ASP A 5 5.88 34.03 -29.99
C ASP A 5 5.42 33.87 -28.53
N LEU A 6 4.85 34.94 -27.96
CA LEU A 6 4.26 34.92 -26.62
C LEU A 6 3.04 34.00 -26.55
N HIS A 7 2.17 34.04 -27.56
CA HIS A 7 1.00 33.15 -27.65
C HIS A 7 1.40 31.67 -27.76
N LYS A 8 2.43 31.35 -28.54
CA LYS A 8 2.94 29.97 -28.67
C LYS A 8 3.53 29.46 -27.36
N LYS A 9 4.28 30.29 -26.61
CA LYS A 9 4.82 29.93 -25.29
C LYS A 9 3.70 29.71 -24.26
N LEU A 10 2.68 30.57 -24.24
CA LEU A 10 1.50 30.43 -23.38
C LEU A 10 0.71 29.14 -23.66
N LEU A 11 0.40 28.87 -24.93
CA LEU A 11 -0.26 27.62 -25.35
C LEU A 11 0.55 26.38 -24.96
N LYS A 12 1.87 26.43 -25.13
CA LYS A 12 2.75 25.32 -24.74
C LYS A 12 2.75 25.10 -23.22
N LYS A 13 2.77 26.18 -22.43
CA LYS A 13 2.73 26.10 -20.96
C LYS A 13 1.40 25.55 -20.45
N ILE A 14 0.27 26.00 -21.00
CA ILE A 14 -1.06 25.48 -20.66
C ILE A 14 -1.16 23.99 -21.00
N ARG A 15 -0.67 23.58 -22.18
CA ARG A 15 -0.65 22.17 -22.57
C ARG A 15 0.18 21.30 -21.62
N GLN A 16 1.35 21.80 -21.20
CA GLN A 16 2.21 21.12 -20.24
C GLN A 16 1.55 21.00 -18.86
N SER A 17 0.91 22.08 -18.38
CA SER A 17 0.15 22.05 -17.12
C SER A 17 -1.03 21.08 -17.18
N TRP A 18 -1.73 20.96 -18.31
CA TRP A 18 -2.81 19.97 -18.50
C TRP A 18 -2.29 18.53 -18.49
N LEU A 19 -1.14 18.28 -19.10
CA LEU A 19 -0.49 16.96 -19.06
C LEU A 19 -0.11 16.58 -17.62
N PHE A 20 0.52 17.50 -16.89
CA PHE A 20 0.89 17.30 -15.50
C PHE A 20 -0.35 17.04 -14.62
N TYR A 21 -1.42 17.81 -14.80
CA TYR A 21 -2.66 17.61 -14.05
C TYR A 21 -3.31 16.25 -14.35
N LYS A 22 -3.33 15.83 -15.62
CA LYS A 22 -3.86 14.52 -16.01
C LYS A 22 -3.07 13.37 -15.38
N GLU A 23 -1.75 13.48 -15.37
CA GLU A 23 -0.85 12.49 -14.78
C GLU A 23 -1.00 12.45 -13.26
N ALA A 24 -1.02 13.62 -12.60
CA ALA A 24 -1.24 13.72 -11.16
C ALA A 24 -2.60 13.13 -10.75
N SER A 25 -3.68 13.47 -11.46
CA SER A 25 -5.02 12.93 -11.18
C SER A 25 -5.08 11.41 -11.36
N ARG A 26 -4.43 10.87 -12.39
CA ARG A 26 -4.33 9.42 -12.58
C ARG A 26 -3.54 8.78 -11.44
N ASN A 27 -2.43 9.39 -11.02
CA ASN A 27 -1.60 8.86 -9.95
C ASN A 27 -2.37 8.80 -8.62
N THR A 28 -3.07 9.87 -8.25
CA THR A 28 -3.92 9.90 -7.06
C THR A 28 -5.01 8.82 -7.10
N ALA A 29 -5.63 8.59 -8.26
CA ALA A 29 -6.65 7.55 -8.40
C ALA A 29 -6.06 6.14 -8.22
N VAL A 30 -4.87 5.88 -8.76
CA VAL A 30 -4.17 4.60 -8.57
C VAL A 30 -3.77 4.41 -7.12
N GLU A 31 -3.16 5.42 -6.49
CA GLU A 31 -2.77 5.39 -5.07
C GLU A 31 -3.97 5.12 -4.15
N THR A 32 -5.13 5.70 -4.46
CA THR A 32 -6.38 5.44 -3.71
C THR A 32 -6.81 3.97 -3.83
N LEU A 33 -6.77 3.40 -5.04
CA LEU A 33 -7.11 1.99 -5.26
C LEU A 33 -6.12 1.04 -4.60
N GLU A 34 -4.83 1.37 -4.61
CA GLU A 34 -3.80 0.59 -3.92
C GLU A 34 -4.02 0.60 -2.41
N TYR A 35 -4.41 1.74 -1.84
CA TYR A 35 -4.77 1.84 -0.43
C TYR A 35 -6.01 0.99 -0.09
N GLU A 36 -7.08 1.10 -0.88
CA GLU A 36 -8.30 0.30 -0.68
C GLU A 36 -8.04 -1.20 -0.80
N LEU A 37 -7.20 -1.61 -1.77
CA LEU A 37 -6.77 -2.99 -1.92
C LEU A 37 -6.05 -3.49 -0.65
N GLY A 38 -5.11 -2.70 -0.12
CA GLY A 38 -4.42 -3.03 1.13
C GLY A 38 -5.36 -3.18 2.32
N GLU A 39 -6.38 -2.33 2.43
CA GLU A 39 -7.41 -2.46 3.47
C GLU A 39 -8.24 -3.75 3.29
N MET A 40 -8.61 -4.11 2.06
CA MET A 40 -9.30 -5.37 1.77
C MET A 40 -8.44 -6.59 2.10
N GLU A 41 -7.13 -6.56 1.80
CA GLU A 41 -6.16 -7.60 2.14
C GLU A 41 -6.03 -7.77 3.67
N ASN A 42 -6.02 -6.66 4.42
CA ASN A 42 -6.02 -6.69 5.89
C ASN A 42 -7.30 -7.34 6.45
N ILE A 43 -8.48 -6.96 5.93
CA ILE A 43 -9.76 -7.56 6.32
C ILE A 43 -9.79 -9.05 5.95
N PHE A 44 -9.28 -9.43 4.77
CA PHE A 44 -9.17 -10.82 4.35
C PHE A 44 -8.34 -11.63 5.36
N GLY A 45 -7.19 -11.10 5.79
CA GLY A 45 -6.38 -11.73 6.84
C GLY A 45 -7.15 -11.92 8.15
N LEU A 46 -7.94 -10.92 8.58
CA LEU A 46 -8.80 -11.04 9.76
C LEU A 46 -9.92 -12.06 9.58
N LEU A 47 -10.48 -12.22 8.38
CA LEU A 47 -11.50 -13.23 8.11
C LEU A 47 -10.93 -14.64 8.13
N VAL A 48 -9.72 -14.84 7.61
CA VAL A 48 -9.10 -16.17 7.55
C VAL A 48 -8.46 -16.56 8.90
N LEU A 49 -7.73 -15.63 9.53
CA LEU A 49 -6.96 -15.91 10.76
C LEU A 49 -7.60 -15.36 12.04
N GLY A 50 -8.72 -14.65 11.95
CA GLY A 50 -9.38 -14.02 13.10
C GLY A 50 -9.78 -15.00 14.21
N SER A 51 -10.02 -16.27 13.89
CA SER A 51 -10.36 -17.31 14.86
C SER A 51 -9.26 -17.46 15.92
N PHE A 52 -7.99 -17.32 15.51
CA PHE A 52 -6.83 -17.43 16.39
C PHE A 52 -6.70 -16.26 17.37
N ILE A 53 -7.38 -15.14 17.11
CA ILE A 53 -7.39 -13.94 17.96
C ILE A 53 -8.78 -13.64 18.56
N GLY A 54 -9.71 -14.59 18.49
CA GLY A 54 -11.06 -14.46 19.08
C GLY A 54 -12.07 -13.65 18.27
N PHE A 55 -11.76 -13.35 17.00
CA PHE A 55 -12.73 -12.73 16.08
C PHE A 55 -13.68 -13.77 15.48
N PRO A 56 -14.97 -13.42 15.27
CA PRO A 56 -15.90 -14.27 14.54
C PRO A 56 -15.41 -14.43 13.11
N THR A 57 -15.14 -15.67 12.72
CA THR A 57 -14.62 -16.02 11.40
C THR A 57 -15.62 -16.87 10.64
N PRO A 58 -15.49 -16.92 9.30
CA PRO A 58 -16.28 -17.81 8.47
C PRO A 58 -16.15 -19.27 8.94
N PRO A 59 -17.11 -20.15 8.58
CA PRO A 59 -16.99 -21.58 8.80
C PRO A 59 -15.63 -22.12 8.34
N MET A 60 -15.03 -23.01 9.13
CA MET A 60 -13.66 -23.51 8.94
C MET A 60 -13.39 -24.07 7.54
N GLN A 61 -14.40 -24.65 6.88
CA GLN A 61 -14.30 -25.13 5.51
C GLN A 61 -13.90 -23.98 4.55
N ILE A 62 -14.56 -22.84 4.66
CA ILE A 62 -14.30 -21.65 3.83
C ILE A 62 -12.91 -21.10 4.14
N THR A 63 -12.52 -21.06 5.42
CA THR A 63 -11.19 -20.62 5.84
C THR A 63 -10.08 -21.49 5.22
N LEU A 64 -10.25 -22.82 5.21
CA LEU A 64 -9.27 -23.73 4.62
C LEU A 64 -9.17 -23.60 3.11
N ASP A 65 -10.29 -23.37 2.43
CA ASP A 65 -10.32 -23.13 0.98
C ASP A 65 -9.63 -21.80 0.60
N LEU A 66 -9.72 -20.79 1.46
CA LEU A 66 -9.11 -19.47 1.26
C LEU A 66 -7.65 -19.39 1.74
N LEU A 67 -7.20 -20.32 2.58
CA LEU A 67 -5.85 -20.33 3.16
C LEU A 67 -4.72 -20.26 2.10
N PRO A 68 -4.80 -20.97 0.94
CA PRO A 68 -3.76 -20.90 -0.09
C PRO A 68 -3.57 -19.49 -0.67
N GLU A 69 -4.63 -18.69 -0.76
CA GLU A 69 -4.58 -17.32 -1.28
C GLU A 69 -3.80 -16.37 -0.35
N MET A 70 -3.54 -16.79 0.90
CA MET A 70 -2.72 -16.04 1.87
C MET A 70 -1.22 -16.26 1.72
N GLU A 71 -0.73 -17.11 0.81
CA GLU A 71 0.71 -17.45 0.70
C GLU A 71 1.61 -16.20 0.73
N LYS A 72 1.33 -15.23 -0.15
CA LYS A 72 2.10 -13.97 -0.22
C LYS A 72 2.02 -13.17 1.09
N HIS A 73 0.87 -13.18 1.75
CA HIS A 73 0.64 -12.47 3.00
C HIS A 73 1.43 -13.11 4.14
N PHE A 74 1.48 -14.44 4.21
CA PHE A 74 2.34 -15.15 5.16
C PHE A 74 3.82 -14.86 4.95
N VAL A 75 4.29 -14.85 3.70
CA VAL A 75 5.68 -14.47 3.39
C VAL A 75 5.96 -13.04 3.87
N LEU A 76 5.06 -12.09 3.61
CA LEU A 76 5.20 -10.71 4.09
C LEU A 76 5.18 -10.62 5.62
N MET A 77 4.32 -11.37 6.30
CA MET A 77 4.28 -11.43 7.76
C MET A 77 5.57 -12.01 8.34
N LEU A 78 6.08 -13.11 7.78
CA LEU A 78 7.34 -13.73 8.20
C LEU A 78 8.52 -12.78 7.97
N ASN A 79 8.60 -12.14 6.81
CA ASN A 79 9.63 -11.12 6.54
C ASN A 79 9.53 -9.95 7.53
N LYS A 80 8.32 -9.50 7.89
CA LYS A 80 8.14 -8.46 8.91
C LYS A 80 8.60 -8.93 10.29
N VAL A 81 8.38 -10.19 10.66
CA VAL A 81 8.85 -10.77 11.92
C VAL A 81 10.38 -10.88 11.94
N GLU A 82 10.98 -11.39 10.86
CA GLU A 82 12.44 -11.47 10.72
C GLU A 82 13.09 -10.09 10.74
N MET A 83 12.50 -9.12 10.04
CA MET A 83 12.94 -7.74 10.10
C MET A 83 12.70 -7.15 11.47
N ALA A 84 11.59 -7.37 12.17
CA ALA A 84 11.41 -6.87 13.53
C ALA A 84 12.51 -7.38 14.48
N GLN A 85 13.04 -8.58 14.27
CA GLN A 85 14.19 -9.07 15.03
C GLN A 85 15.51 -8.33 14.73
N SER A 86 15.60 -7.53 13.67
CA SER A 86 16.83 -6.82 13.25
C SER A 86 16.89 -5.35 13.75
N PRO A 87 15.99 -4.39 13.43
CA PRO A 87 16.07 -3.01 13.91
C PRO A 87 15.40 -2.73 15.27
N ILE A 88 14.38 -3.49 15.71
CA ILE A 88 13.85 -3.33 17.09
C ILE A 88 14.88 -3.88 18.09
N SER A 89 15.65 -4.92 17.72
CA SER A 89 16.80 -5.37 18.50
C SER A 89 17.90 -4.31 18.57
N GLU A 90 18.24 -3.65 17.45
CA GLU A 90 19.23 -2.56 17.42
C GLU A 90 18.76 -1.30 18.19
N LEU A 91 17.49 -0.93 18.05
CA LEU A 91 16.89 0.20 18.77
C LEU A 91 16.73 -0.10 20.27
N LEU A 92 16.28 -1.29 20.69
CA LEU A 92 16.19 -1.68 22.11
C LEU A 92 17.56 -1.89 22.76
N SER A 93 18.55 -2.40 22.02
CA SER A 93 19.94 -2.50 22.51
C SER A 93 20.59 -1.13 22.71
N THR A 94 20.09 -0.07 22.06
CA THR A 94 20.52 1.32 22.29
C THR A 94 19.93 1.89 23.59
N PHE A 95 18.80 1.36 24.07
CA PHE A 95 18.15 1.78 25.31
C PHE A 95 18.63 1.03 26.57
N ASP A 96 19.20 -0.17 26.45
CA ASP A 96 19.65 -1.01 27.60
C ASP A 96 21.10 -0.71 28.06
N VAL A 97 21.79 0.22 27.39
CA VAL A 97 23.17 0.67 27.72
C VAL A 97 23.18 2.01 28.50
N MET A 98 22.01 2.51 28.90
CA MET A 98 21.87 3.63 29.85
C MET A 98 21.72 3.15 31.30
#